data_AF-A0AAE6NUP5-F1
#
_entry.id   AF-A0AAE6NUP5-F1
#
_cell.length_a   1.000
_cell.length_b   1.000
_cell.length_c   1.000
_cell.angle_alpha   90.00
_cell.angle_beta   90.00
_cell.angle_gamma   90.00
#
_symmetry.space_group_name_H-M   'P 1'
#
loop_
_entity.id
_entity.type
_entity.pdbx_description
1 polymer ?
#
loop_
_entity_poly.entity_id
_entity_poly.type
_entity_poly.pdbx_seq_one_letter_code
_entity_poly.pdbx_strand_id
1 'polypeptide(L)'
;MNGVGARLERVGPEAGPLSQWLSEGLAKAGLPAICIETRHAKAFIKAQVDKIDRNDARGIAQMMRVNLYRPVHVKTVASQKHRVLLRNFGLKVGTVDAGRFEARVKDLIEALPDLEEVFSVLPAARRKVREAFSQLHRKVMDIVRDDTVCLRLMSIPGVGPVTSLAFLREGLKNLAPRAP
;
A
#
# COMPACT_ATOMS: atom_id res chain seq x y z
N MET A 1 -27.53 8.47 -9.93
CA MET A 1 -27.15 7.67 -8.74
C MET A 1 -26.93 8.63 -7.60
N ASN A 2 -27.98 8.89 -6.80
CA ASN A 2 -27.95 9.80 -5.65
C ASN A 2 -27.49 9.03 -4.42
N GLY A 3 -26.29 9.34 -3.92
CA GLY A 3 -25.77 8.84 -2.64
C GLY A 3 -25.48 10.02 -1.71
N VAL A 4 -26.36 10.22 -0.73
CA VAL A 4 -26.22 11.01 0.51
C VAL A 4 -25.29 12.23 0.44
N GLY A 5 -25.86 13.43 0.35
CA GLY A 5 -25.16 14.73 0.47
C GLY A 5 -24.64 15.03 1.88
N ALA A 6 -23.93 14.08 2.51
CA ALA A 6 -23.24 14.30 3.77
C ALA A 6 -21.84 14.87 3.48
N ARG A 7 -21.56 16.09 3.96
CA ARG A 7 -20.22 16.66 3.95
C ARG A 7 -19.34 15.82 4.88
N LEU A 8 -18.39 15.06 4.31
CA LEU A 8 -17.41 14.32 5.09
C LEU A 8 -16.49 15.31 5.80
N GLU A 9 -16.54 15.35 7.14
CA GLU A 9 -15.68 16.22 7.93
C GLU A 9 -14.23 15.72 7.98
N ARG A 10 -14.03 14.40 8.08
CA ARG A 10 -12.71 13.74 8.21
C ARG A 10 -12.75 12.32 7.66
N VAL A 11 -11.61 11.86 7.13
CA VAL A 11 -11.37 10.47 6.71
C VAL A 11 -10.14 9.95 7.46
N GLY A 12 -10.25 8.81 8.14
CA GLY A 12 -9.19 8.27 9.00
C GLY A 12 -8.52 7.00 8.47
N PRO A 13 -7.66 7.05 7.45
CA PRO A 13 -6.90 5.87 7.02
C PRO A 13 -5.84 5.49 8.06
N GLU A 14 -5.74 4.20 8.38
CA GLU A 14 -4.66 3.69 9.23
C GLU A 14 -3.29 3.81 8.55
N ALA A 15 -2.26 4.06 9.36
CA ALA A 15 -0.88 4.03 8.91
C ALA A 15 -0.49 2.62 8.45
N GLY A 16 0.12 2.55 7.27
CA GLY A 16 0.50 1.34 6.57
C GLY A 16 1.30 1.66 5.30
N PRO A 17 1.75 0.63 4.55
CA PRO A 17 2.62 0.82 3.39
C PRO A 17 2.03 1.70 2.28
N LEU A 18 0.69 1.71 2.16
CA LEU A 18 -0.03 2.46 1.14
C LEU A 18 -0.58 3.81 1.63
N SER A 19 -0.41 4.17 2.90
CA SER A 19 -1.03 5.38 3.47
C SER A 19 -0.55 6.65 2.78
N GLN A 20 0.67 6.66 2.25
CA GLN A 20 1.17 7.76 1.44
C GLN A 20 0.35 7.97 0.16
N TRP A 21 0.18 6.90 -0.63
CA TRP A 21 -0.59 6.94 -1.87
C TRP A 21 -2.06 7.28 -1.61
N LEU A 22 -2.64 6.66 -0.57
CA LEU A 22 -4.04 6.89 -0.20
C LEU A 22 -4.26 8.33 0.30
N SER A 23 -3.39 8.85 1.16
CA SER A 23 -3.53 10.23 1.67
C SER A 23 -3.37 11.26 0.55
N GLU A 24 -2.46 11.02 -0.40
CA GLU A 24 -2.31 11.88 -1.57
C GLU A 24 -3.55 11.83 -2.48
N GLY A 25 -4.09 10.63 -2.74
CA GLY A 25 -5.29 10.47 -3.54
C GLY A 25 -6.52 11.15 -2.91
N LEU A 26 -6.70 10.99 -1.60
CA LEU A 26 -7.78 11.64 -0.86
C LEU A 26 -7.62 13.17 -0.86
N ALA A 27 -6.39 13.68 -0.67
CA ALA A 27 -6.12 15.12 -0.75
C ALA A 27 -6.45 15.68 -2.15
N LYS A 28 -6.07 14.98 -3.23
CA LYS A 28 -6.42 15.36 -4.62
C LYS A 28 -7.92 15.36 -4.87
N ALA A 29 -8.67 14.49 -4.19
CA ALA A 29 -10.13 14.46 -4.23
C ALA A 29 -10.79 15.52 -3.31
N GLY A 30 -10.02 16.38 -2.63
CA GLY A 30 -10.54 17.39 -1.71
C GLY A 30 -11.07 16.81 -0.40
N LEU A 31 -10.72 15.57 -0.06
CA LEU A 31 -11.19 14.90 1.14
C LEU A 31 -10.25 15.16 2.33
N PRO A 32 -10.78 15.49 3.52
CA PRO A 32 -9.99 15.81 4.72
C PRO A 32 -9.41 14.55 5.38
N ALA A 33 -8.38 13.98 4.76
CA ALA A 33 -7.73 12.76 5.22
C ALA A 33 -6.72 13.02 6.35
N ILE A 34 -6.81 12.19 7.40
CA ILE A 34 -5.88 12.20 8.53
C ILE A 34 -5.39 10.77 8.75
N CYS A 35 -4.11 10.53 8.44
CA CYS A 35 -3.49 9.25 8.70
C CYS A 35 -3.35 9.04 10.21
N ILE A 36 -3.79 7.89 10.72
CA ILE A 36 -3.85 7.59 12.16
C ILE A 36 -2.88 6.47 12.56
N GLU A 37 -2.38 6.53 13.79
CA GLU A 37 -1.44 5.53 14.32
C GLU A 37 -2.13 4.17 14.54
N THR A 38 -1.62 3.14 13.87
CA THR A 38 -2.20 1.78 13.85
C THR A 38 -2.30 1.14 15.23
N ARG A 39 -1.33 1.41 16.12
CA ARG A 39 -1.33 0.85 17.48
C ARG A 39 -2.41 1.47 18.36
N HIS A 40 -2.65 2.78 18.19
CA HIS A 40 -3.71 3.49 18.89
C HIS A 40 -5.08 3.04 18.41
N ALA A 41 -5.27 2.94 17.08
CA ALA A 41 -6.49 2.43 16.47
C ALA A 41 -6.80 1.00 16.96
N LYS A 42 -5.79 0.11 16.93
CA LYS A 42 -5.93 -1.27 17.42
C LYS A 42 -6.32 -1.34 18.90
N ALA A 43 -5.75 -0.49 19.76
CA ALA A 43 -6.08 -0.45 21.18
C ALA A 43 -7.55 -0.06 21.40
N PHE A 44 -8.05 0.90 20.62
CA PHE A 44 -9.45 1.33 20.66
C PHE A 44 -10.40 0.23 20.18
N ILE A 45 -10.09 -0.42 19.05
CA ILE A 45 -10.94 -1.45 18.44
C ILE A 45 -10.97 -2.72 19.30
N LYS A 46 -9.88 -3.08 19.97
CA LYS A 46 -9.81 -4.27 20.85
C LYS A 46 -10.80 -4.22 22.02
N ALA A 47 -11.32 -3.04 22.37
CA ALA A 47 -12.36 -2.88 23.39
C ALA A 47 -13.76 -3.29 22.89
N GLN A 48 -13.94 -3.61 21.60
CA GLN A 48 -15.22 -4.02 21.03
C GLN A 48 -15.42 -5.54 21.10
N VAL A 49 -16.65 -5.95 21.37
CA VAL A 49 -17.09 -7.35 21.35
C VAL A 49 -17.40 -7.71 19.90
N ASP A 50 -16.68 -8.69 19.37
CA ASP A 50 -16.72 -9.23 18.00
C ASP A 50 -15.90 -8.51 16.91
N LYS A 51 -14.94 -9.27 16.34
CA LYS A 51 -14.06 -8.84 15.25
C LYS A 51 -14.69 -9.14 13.90
N ILE A 52 -15.34 -8.14 13.32
CA ILE A 52 -15.86 -8.15 11.95
C ILE A 52 -15.39 -6.85 11.29
N ASP A 53 -14.99 -6.88 10.01
CA ASP A 53 -14.48 -5.70 9.29
C ASP A 53 -15.45 -4.49 9.36
N ARG A 54 -16.76 -4.77 9.39
CA ARG A 54 -17.80 -3.75 9.57
C ARG A 54 -17.72 -3.06 10.94
N ASN A 55 -17.45 -3.80 12.00
CA ASN A 55 -17.27 -3.25 13.35
C ASN A 55 -15.94 -2.50 13.45
N ASP A 56 -14.87 -3.00 12.84
CA ASP A 56 -13.58 -2.30 12.79
C ASP A 56 -13.73 -0.93 12.10
N ALA A 57 -14.37 -0.89 10.92
CA ALA A 57 -14.63 0.36 10.22
C ALA A 57 -15.50 1.34 11.03
N ARG A 58 -16.52 0.84 11.73
CA ARG A 58 -17.36 1.64 12.64
C ARG A 58 -16.58 2.14 13.85
N GLY A 59 -15.72 1.30 14.42
CA GLY A 59 -14.85 1.62 15.55
C GLY A 59 -13.89 2.74 15.18
N ILE A 60 -13.24 2.66 14.02
CA ILE A 60 -12.37 3.72 13.48
C ILE A 60 -13.17 5.00 13.25
N ALA A 61 -14.35 4.92 12.62
CA ALA A 61 -15.19 6.09 12.38
C ALA A 61 -15.63 6.77 13.68
N GLN A 62 -15.98 5.98 14.71
CA GLN A 62 -16.34 6.50 16.03
C GLN A 62 -15.13 7.14 16.71
N MET A 63 -13.96 6.49 16.69
CA MET A 63 -12.70 7.02 17.21
C MET A 63 -12.35 8.37 16.59
N MET A 64 -12.48 8.48 15.27
CA MET A 64 -12.28 9.70 14.49
C MET A 64 -13.28 10.80 14.89
N ARG A 65 -14.57 10.43 15.04
CA ARG A 65 -15.65 11.34 15.44
C ARG A 65 -15.41 11.98 16.81
N VAL A 66 -14.86 11.22 17.76
CA VAL A 66 -14.61 11.69 19.12
C VAL A 66 -13.18 12.21 19.35
N ASN A 67 -12.38 12.36 18.29
CA ASN A 67 -10.99 12.82 18.34
C ASN A 67 -10.05 11.94 19.22
N LEU A 68 -10.39 10.67 19.44
CA LEU A 68 -9.54 9.73 20.19
C LEU A 68 -8.52 9.05 19.27
N TYR A 69 -7.77 9.82 18.47
CA TYR A 69 -6.76 9.28 17.56
C TYR A 69 -5.45 10.05 17.67
N ARG A 70 -4.35 9.40 17.28
CA ARG A 70 -3.03 10.04 17.15
C ARG A 70 -2.69 10.21 15.66
N PRO A 71 -2.57 11.45 15.15
CA PRO A 71 -2.23 11.67 13.77
C PRO A 71 -0.76 11.27 13.50
N VAL A 72 -0.53 10.65 12.35
CA VAL A 72 0.80 10.31 11.85
C VAL A 72 1.12 11.21 10.68
N HIS A 73 2.29 11.85 10.74
CA HIS A 73 2.79 12.62 9.62
C HIS A 73 3.08 11.70 8.42
N VAL A 74 2.37 11.93 7.32
CA VAL A 74 2.60 11.26 6.05
C VAL A 74 3.64 12.05 5.27
N LYS A 75 4.81 11.44 5.06
CA LYS A 75 5.87 12.03 4.24
C LYS A 75 5.38 12.23 2.80
N THR A 76 5.86 13.28 2.14
CA THR A 76 5.55 13.54 0.72
C THR A 76 6.14 12.47 -0.19
N VAL A 77 5.53 12.25 -1.35
CA VAL A 77 6.02 11.27 -2.34
C VAL A 77 7.43 11.59 -2.80
N ALA A 78 7.74 12.87 -3.02
CA ALA A 78 9.09 13.31 -3.34
C ALA A 78 10.10 12.93 -2.24
N SER A 79 9.77 13.19 -0.96
CA SER A 79 10.66 12.87 0.16
C SER A 79 10.90 11.35 0.29
N GLN A 80 9.86 10.54 0.09
CA GLN A 80 10.03 9.08 0.11
C GLN A 80 10.85 8.57 -1.08
N LYS A 81 10.64 9.11 -2.29
CA LYS A 81 11.44 8.77 -3.46
C LYS A 81 12.92 9.06 -3.23
N HIS A 82 13.28 10.26 -2.76
CA HIS A 82 14.67 10.61 -2.44
C HIS A 82 15.27 9.68 -1.38
N ARG A 83 14.53 9.34 -0.32
CA ARG A 83 15.02 8.41 0.72
C ARG A 83 15.25 7.00 0.19
N VAL A 84 14.37 6.48 -0.66
CA VAL A 84 14.53 5.16 -1.28
C VAL A 84 15.73 5.15 -2.22
N LEU A 85 15.86 6.19 -3.05
CA LEU A 85 17.00 6.34 -3.97
C LEU A 85 18.31 6.37 -3.19
N LEU A 86 18.46 7.29 -2.22
CA LEU A 86 19.67 7.41 -1.41
C LEU A 86 20.01 6.12 -0.65
N ARG A 87 19.01 5.41 -0.12
CA ARG A 87 19.22 4.13 0.57
C ARG A 87 19.82 3.06 -0.35
N ASN A 88 19.48 3.06 -1.64
CA ASN A 88 20.07 2.10 -2.59
C ASN A 88 21.58 2.32 -2.78
N PHE A 89 22.09 3.50 -2.45
CA PHE A 89 23.52 3.85 -2.49
C PHE A 89 24.17 3.83 -1.11
N GLY A 90 23.53 3.20 -0.12
CA GLY A 90 24.04 3.13 1.25
C GLY A 90 23.87 4.42 2.06
N LEU A 91 23.31 5.49 1.48
CA LEU A 91 23.15 6.78 2.14
C LEU A 91 21.86 6.83 2.94
N LYS A 92 21.99 7.07 4.25
CA LYS A 92 20.87 7.27 5.16
C LYS A 92 20.66 8.75 5.42
N VAL A 93 19.50 9.26 5.01
CA VAL A 93 19.10 10.66 5.28
C VAL A 93 19.02 10.95 6.79
N GLY A 94 18.66 9.94 7.60
CA GLY A 94 18.45 10.12 9.04
C GLY A 94 17.13 10.82 9.38
N THR A 95 17.02 11.24 10.64
CA THR A 95 15.91 12.05 11.15
C THR A 95 16.17 13.51 10.80
N VAL A 96 15.32 14.08 9.95
CA VAL A 96 15.37 15.49 9.54
C VAL A 96 13.94 16.01 9.46
N ASP A 97 13.75 17.26 9.86
CA ASP A 97 12.49 17.98 9.67
C ASP A 97 12.28 18.29 8.17
N ALA A 98 11.06 18.71 7.84
CA ALA A 98 10.68 18.97 6.46
C ALA A 98 11.49 20.11 5.82
N GLY A 99 11.87 21.14 6.59
CA GLY A 99 12.62 22.31 6.08
C GLY A 99 14.08 22.01 5.78
N ARG A 100 14.70 21.09 6.53
CA ARG A 100 16.10 20.67 6.32
C ARG A 100 16.26 19.47 5.40
N PHE A 101 15.16 18.84 4.97
CA PHE A 101 15.20 17.64 4.15
C PHE A 101 15.92 17.87 2.81
N GLU A 102 15.62 18.97 2.11
CA GLU A 102 16.22 19.26 0.80
C GLU A 102 17.72 19.54 0.90
N ALA A 103 18.13 20.36 1.87
CA ALA A 103 19.54 20.61 2.16
C ALA A 103 20.29 19.30 2.46
N ARG A 104 19.72 18.44 3.32
CA ARG A 104 20.33 17.15 3.64
C ARG A 104 20.44 16.21 2.43
N VAL A 105 19.44 16.22 1.55
CA VAL A 105 19.47 15.43 0.30
C VAL A 105 20.55 15.97 -0.63
N LYS A 106 20.68 17.29 -0.75
CA LYS A 106 21.72 17.93 -1.57
C LYS A 106 23.13 17.58 -1.07
N ASP A 107 23.38 17.71 0.23
CA ASP A 107 24.68 17.33 0.84
C ASP A 107 25.05 15.87 0.56
N LEU A 108 24.05 14.98 0.54
CA LEU A 108 24.23 13.55 0.29
C LEU A 108 24.50 13.22 -1.18
N ILE A 109 23.96 14.02 -2.11
CA ILE A 109 24.19 13.85 -3.54
C ILE A 109 25.55 14.45 -3.93
N GLU A 110 25.91 15.62 -3.41
CA GLU A 110 27.22 16.25 -3.65
C GLU A 110 28.39 15.39 -3.17
N ALA A 111 28.16 14.52 -2.18
CA ALA A 111 29.15 13.56 -1.71
C ALA A 111 29.38 12.35 -2.64
N LEU A 112 28.61 12.20 -3.74
CA LEU A 112 28.74 11.09 -4.69
C LEU A 112 28.65 11.57 -6.15
N PRO A 113 29.76 12.07 -6.74
CA PRO A 113 29.81 12.41 -8.16
C PRO A 113 29.63 11.20 -9.10
N ASP A 114 30.06 10.00 -8.68
CA ASP A 114 29.99 8.76 -9.49
C ASP A 114 28.57 8.16 -9.59
N LEU A 115 27.58 8.83 -8.99
CA LEU A 115 26.21 8.35 -8.89
C LEU A 115 25.49 8.33 -10.25
N GLU A 116 25.89 9.21 -11.17
CA GLU A 116 25.34 9.31 -12.52
C GLU A 116 25.58 8.03 -13.34
N GLU A 117 26.75 7.43 -13.19
CA GLU A 117 27.11 6.18 -13.89
C GLU A 117 26.28 5.00 -13.36
N VAL A 118 26.05 4.91 -12.05
CA VAL A 118 25.19 3.87 -11.47
C VAL A 118 23.72 4.07 -11.85
N PHE A 119 23.25 5.31 -11.94
CA PHE A 119 21.88 5.63 -12.38
C PHE A 119 21.61 5.26 -13.83
N SER A 120 22.65 5.21 -14.69
CA SER A 120 22.50 4.77 -16.09
C SER A 120 22.12 3.30 -16.22
N VAL A 121 22.55 2.45 -15.28
CA VAL A 121 22.37 0.98 -15.33
C VAL A 121 21.02 0.53 -14.76
N LEU A 122 20.49 1.25 -13.76
CA LEU A 122 19.26 0.88 -13.07
C LEU A 122 18.00 0.82 -13.96
N PRO A 123 17.78 1.74 -14.93
CA PRO A 123 16.66 1.64 -15.86
C PRO A 123 16.70 0.38 -16.72
N ALA A 124 17.89 -0.02 -17.18
CA ALA A 124 18.08 -1.23 -17.98
C ALA A 124 17.79 -2.49 -17.16
N ALA A 125 18.35 -2.57 -15.94
CA ALA A 125 18.07 -3.67 -15.01
C ALA A 125 16.58 -3.77 -14.65
N ARG A 126 15.94 -2.64 -14.34
CA ARG A 126 14.50 -2.57 -14.04
C ARG A 126 13.64 -3.00 -15.22
N ARG A 127 14.03 -2.63 -16.44
CA ARG A 127 13.32 -3.03 -17.67
C ARG A 127 13.34 -4.55 -17.83
N LYS A 128 14.50 -5.18 -17.64
CA LYS A 128 14.64 -6.65 -17.69
C LYS A 128 13.78 -7.38 -16.66
N VAL A 129 13.76 -6.90 -15.41
CA VAL A 129 12.90 -7.49 -14.37
C VAL A 129 11.41 -7.34 -14.73
N ARG A 130 10.99 -6.17 -15.26
CA ARG A 130 9.61 -5.96 -15.71
C ARG A 130 9.23 -6.82 -16.91
N GLU A 131 10.14 -7.00 -17.86
CA GLU A 131 9.95 -7.89 -19.02
C GLU A 131 9.72 -9.33 -18.53
N ALA A 132 10.60 -9.84 -17.66
CA ALA A 132 10.48 -11.17 -17.07
C ALA A 132 9.16 -11.33 -16.29
N PHE A 133 8.80 -10.36 -15.45
CA PHE A 133 7.52 -10.34 -14.74
C PHE A 133 6.33 -10.40 -15.71
N SER A 134 6.37 -9.63 -16.80
CA SER A 134 5.29 -9.60 -17.80
C SER A 134 5.17 -10.91 -18.57
N GLN A 135 6.28 -11.62 -18.81
CA GLN A 135 6.27 -12.96 -19.40
C GLN A 135 5.66 -13.99 -18.44
N LEU A 136 6.07 -13.97 -17.17
CA LEU A 136 5.50 -14.82 -16.12
C LEU A 136 4.00 -14.54 -15.93
N HIS A 137 3.61 -13.28 -15.88
CA HIS A 137 2.22 -12.88 -15.73
C HIS A 137 1.35 -13.37 -16.90
N ARG A 138 1.86 -13.29 -18.15
CA ARG A 138 1.18 -13.88 -19.32
C ARG A 138 0.98 -15.38 -19.18
N LYS A 139 2.02 -16.12 -18.77
CA LYS A 139 1.89 -17.57 -18.53
C LYS A 139 0.84 -17.91 -17.47
N VAL A 140 0.76 -17.13 -16.39
CA VAL A 140 -0.27 -17.32 -15.36
C VAL A 140 -1.66 -17.02 -15.94
N MET A 141 -1.80 -15.95 -16.73
CA MET A 141 -3.06 -15.63 -17.42
C MET A 141 -3.50 -16.75 -18.37
N ASP A 142 -2.58 -17.33 -19.13
CA ASP A 142 -2.87 -18.46 -20.03
C ASP A 142 -3.41 -19.68 -19.28
N ILE A 143 -2.90 -19.95 -18.07
CA ILE A 143 -3.40 -21.05 -17.22
C ILE A 143 -4.83 -20.76 -16.72
N VAL A 144 -5.11 -19.53 -16.30
CA VAL A 144 -6.42 -19.21 -15.69
C VAL A 144 -7.51 -18.88 -16.72
N ARG A 145 -7.16 -18.65 -17.99
CA ARG A 145 -8.11 -18.08 -18.98
C ARG A 145 -9.34 -18.96 -19.23
N ASP A 146 -9.18 -20.27 -19.12
CA ASP A 146 -10.26 -21.25 -19.37
C ASP A 146 -10.87 -21.78 -18.06
N ASP A 147 -10.40 -21.29 -16.90
CA ASP A 147 -10.88 -21.70 -15.59
C ASP A 147 -11.95 -20.74 -15.07
N THR A 148 -13.21 -21.19 -15.12
CA THR A 148 -14.38 -20.40 -14.74
C THR A 148 -14.39 -19.99 -13.26
N VAL A 149 -13.77 -20.77 -12.37
CA VAL A 149 -13.68 -20.46 -10.93
C VAL A 149 -12.67 -19.33 -10.73
N CYS A 150 -11.52 -19.40 -11.39
CA CYS A 150 -10.51 -18.35 -11.34
C CYS A 150 -11.02 -17.03 -11.92
N LEU A 151 -11.72 -17.05 -13.07
CA LEU A 151 -12.32 -15.86 -13.67
C LEU A 151 -13.37 -15.23 -12.74
N ARG A 152 -14.18 -16.04 -12.06
CA ARG A 152 -15.17 -15.55 -11.09
C ARG A 152 -14.49 -14.89 -9.88
N LEU A 153 -13.42 -15.50 -9.35
CA LEU A 153 -12.64 -14.91 -8.26
C LEU A 153 -12.01 -13.57 -8.65
N MET A 154 -11.50 -13.45 -9.88
CA MET A 154 -10.87 -12.22 -10.39
C MET A 154 -11.85 -11.06 -10.62
N SER A 155 -13.17 -11.30 -10.60
CA SER A 155 -14.16 -10.21 -10.60
C SER A 155 -14.16 -9.40 -9.31
N ILE A 156 -13.56 -9.92 -8.24
CA ILE A 156 -13.42 -9.24 -6.95
C ILE A 156 -12.28 -8.20 -7.07
N PRO A 157 -12.52 -6.92 -6.77
CA PRO A 157 -11.49 -5.90 -6.81
C PRO A 157 -10.26 -6.29 -5.98
N GLY A 158 -9.08 -6.26 -6.61
CA GLY A 158 -7.81 -6.63 -5.97
C GLY A 158 -7.45 -8.11 -6.03
N VAL A 159 -8.32 -8.97 -6.55
CA VAL A 159 -8.00 -10.40 -6.79
C VAL A 159 -7.46 -10.58 -8.21
N GLY A 160 -6.17 -10.89 -8.31
CA GLY A 160 -5.50 -11.16 -9.58
C GLY A 160 -5.36 -12.66 -9.89
N PRO A 161 -4.81 -13.01 -11.06
CA PRO A 161 -4.74 -14.39 -11.54
C PRO A 161 -3.86 -15.32 -10.67
N VAL A 162 -2.83 -14.76 -10.02
CA VAL A 162 -1.99 -15.53 -9.07
C VAL A 162 -2.77 -15.88 -7.81
N THR A 163 -3.50 -14.90 -7.26
CA THR A 163 -4.31 -15.06 -6.06
C THR A 163 -5.45 -16.05 -6.30
N SER A 164 -6.17 -15.91 -7.42
CA SER A 164 -7.26 -16.82 -7.76
C SER A 164 -6.78 -18.27 -7.94
N LEU A 165 -5.67 -18.47 -8.67
CA LEU A 165 -5.10 -19.80 -8.89
C LEU A 165 -4.63 -20.46 -7.58
N ALA A 166 -4.04 -19.67 -6.67
CA ALA A 166 -3.63 -20.16 -5.35
C ALA A 166 -4.84 -20.63 -4.53
N PHE A 167 -5.94 -19.86 -4.53
CA PHE A 167 -7.18 -20.24 -3.85
C PHE A 167 -7.79 -21.51 -4.42
N LEU A 168 -7.82 -21.65 -5.76
CA LEU A 168 -8.33 -22.86 -6.40
C LEU A 168 -7.50 -24.09 -6.01
N ARG A 169 -6.17 -23.98 -6.03
CA ARG A 169 -5.27 -25.09 -5.69
C ARG A 169 -5.39 -25.51 -4.23
N GLU A 170 -5.58 -24.55 -3.32
CA GLU A 170 -5.81 -24.85 -1.90
C GLU A 170 -7.22 -25.40 -1.66
N GLY A 171 -8.22 -24.90 -2.39
CA GLY A 171 -9.60 -25.43 -2.37
C GLY A 171 -9.68 -26.88 -2.84
N LEU A 172 -8.95 -27.24 -3.91
CA LEU A 172 -8.88 -28.62 -4.42
C LEU A 172 -8.24 -29.59 -3.43
N LYS A 173 -7.22 -29.18 -2.67
CA LYS A 173 -6.64 -30.00 -1.60
C LYS A 173 -7.65 -30.31 -0.48
N ASN A 174 -8.58 -29.40 -0.21
CA ASN A 174 -9.62 -29.55 0.81
C ASN A 174 -10.86 -30.33 0.33
N LEU A 175 -10.97 -30.58 -0.98
CA LEU A 175 -12.03 -31.37 -1.62
C LEU A 175 -11.58 -32.79 -2.02
N ALA A 176 -10.28 -33.09 -1.94
CA ALA A 176 -9.81 -34.47 -2.08
C ALA A 176 -10.39 -35.32 -0.94
N PRO A 177 -11.02 -36.48 -1.22
CA PRO A 177 -11.54 -37.34 -0.16
C PRO A 177 -10.39 -37.69 0.79
N ARG A 178 -10.58 -37.47 2.09
CA ARG A 178 -9.71 -38.06 3.10
C ARG A 178 -9.77 -39.57 2.87
N ALA A 179 -8.63 -40.16 2.49
CA ALA A 179 -8.50 -41.61 2.45
C ALA A 179 -8.91 -42.21 3.81
N PRO A 180 -9.57 -43.38 3.81
CA PRO A 180 -10.09 -44.00 5.04
C PRO A 180 -9.01 -44.29 6.07
#